data_AF-A0A2V8T4R7-F1
#
_entry.id   AF-A0A2V8T4R7-F1
#
_cell.length_a   1.000
_cell.length_b   1.000
_cell.length_c   1.000
_cell.angle_alpha   90.00
_cell.angle_beta   90.00
_cell.angle_gamma   90.00
#
_symmetry.space_group_name_H-M   'P 1'
#
loop_
_entity.id
_entity.type
_entity.pdbx_description
1 polymer ?
#
loop_
_entity_poly.entity_id
_entity_poly.type
_entity_poly.pdbx_seq_one_letter_code
_entity_poly.pdbx_strand_id
1 'polypeptide(L)'
;MKTSTRMLRPSHFFKLLSLSLLLASATHAAWAAPRVKVLKLAVSNPTDDARERENVVVSVAELKRVAPDFRAGDCVVTTSDAGVLEEDARTLQTTELPSQADDLDGDGKYDEIAFQIDLKPRQTRVVSVAYGDAATMQRLRGDYPARTHAKFTLKFDGLGWESEAMAWRIYFDRRNAIDLWGKRRPGLYLEMFGSPEYVYHQESPLGRDIFRIGDALGAGSVAALVGGRVEKVADVAERKWRIVAEGPVRVVVELKYKGWKVGGREVNLTSRMTQWAGERGFEHRVNAEGADGLTLVTGLVREEGLQDKVFAPTADEPVLWRA
;
A
#
# COMPACT_ATOMS: atom_id res chain seq x y z
N MET A 1 28.48 69.50 46.60
CA MET A 1 29.19 70.12 45.46
C MET A 1 30.63 70.36 45.87
N LYS A 2 31.61 69.87 45.09
CA LYS A 2 33.08 70.06 45.19
C LYS A 2 33.79 69.38 46.39
N THR A 3 34.38 68.19 46.24
CA THR A 3 35.66 67.78 45.60
C THR A 3 36.91 67.95 46.45
N SER A 4 37.67 66.85 46.53
CA SER A 4 39.14 66.73 46.58
C SER A 4 39.84 66.63 47.94
N THR A 5 40.44 65.46 48.19
CA THR A 5 41.71 65.30 48.94
C THR A 5 42.38 64.03 48.41
N ARG A 6 43.30 64.16 47.45
CA ARG A 6 44.78 64.11 47.56
C ARG A 6 45.43 62.71 47.53
N MET A 7 46.28 62.61 46.51
CA MET A 7 47.66 62.12 46.48
C MET A 7 48.00 60.62 46.40
N LEU A 8 48.85 60.35 45.41
CA LEU A 8 49.48 59.10 45.01
C LEU A 8 50.82 58.85 45.70
N ARG A 9 51.18 57.55 45.73
CA ARG A 9 52.49 56.87 45.45
C ARG A 9 53.04 56.03 46.62
N PRO A 10 53.92 55.03 46.38
CA PRO A 10 53.83 53.91 45.42
C PRO A 10 54.31 52.56 46.04
N SER A 11 54.37 51.52 45.18
CA SER A 11 55.17 50.28 45.24
C SER A 11 54.89 49.25 46.33
N HIS A 12 54.47 48.03 45.95
CA HIS A 12 55.40 46.95 45.59
C HIS A 12 54.65 45.77 44.94
N PHE A 13 55.23 45.30 43.84
CA PHE A 13 54.94 44.04 43.16
C PHE A 13 55.09 42.85 44.11
N PHE A 14 54.10 41.97 44.19
CA PHE A 14 54.32 40.51 44.17
C PHE A 14 53.05 39.80 43.67
N LYS A 15 53.21 39.07 42.57
CA LYS A 15 52.18 38.25 41.93
C LYS A 15 51.97 36.99 42.77
N LEU A 16 50.77 36.74 43.28
CA LEU A 16 50.30 35.40 43.58
C LEU A 16 49.13 35.09 42.64
N LEU A 17 49.41 34.26 41.65
CA LEU A 17 48.43 33.71 40.72
C LEU A 17 47.77 32.52 41.43
N SER A 18 46.60 32.74 42.02
CA SER A 18 45.74 31.69 42.56
C SER A 18 45.05 30.97 41.40
N LEU A 19 45.51 29.74 41.11
CA LEU A 19 44.89 28.83 40.15
C LEU A 19 43.67 28.18 40.81
N SER A 20 42.50 28.79 40.63
CA SER A 20 41.21 28.21 41.05
C SER A 20 40.79 27.13 40.06
N LEU A 21 41.02 25.87 40.43
CA LEU A 21 40.56 24.70 39.69
C LEU A 21 39.04 24.53 39.90
N LEU A 22 38.23 25.14 39.04
CA LEU A 22 36.80 24.86 38.94
C LEU A 22 36.62 23.51 38.22
N LEU A 23 36.49 22.42 38.98
CA LEU A 23 35.88 21.19 38.49
C LEU A 23 34.38 21.45 38.28
N ALA A 24 34.02 21.97 37.12
CA ALA A 24 32.67 21.78 36.59
C ALA A 24 32.62 20.37 36.02
N SER A 25 32.04 19.44 36.78
CA SER A 25 31.60 18.15 36.25
C SER A 25 30.46 18.41 35.26
N ALA A 26 30.81 18.78 34.03
CA ALA A 26 29.90 18.69 32.91
C ALA A 26 29.74 17.20 32.59
N THR A 27 28.83 16.54 33.30
CA THR A 27 28.17 15.35 32.77
C THR A 27 27.59 15.77 31.44
N HIS A 28 28.31 15.45 30.36
CA HIS A 28 27.76 15.52 29.03
C HIS A 28 26.64 14.49 29.03
N ALA A 29 25.42 14.94 29.32
CA ALA A 29 24.25 14.27 28.80
C ALA A 29 24.47 14.28 27.28
N ALA A 30 24.95 13.16 26.74
CA ALA A 30 25.02 12.96 25.32
C ALA A 30 23.58 13.04 24.82
N TRP A 31 23.14 14.24 24.42
CA TRP A 31 22.02 14.39 23.52
C TRP A 31 22.46 13.73 22.23
N ALA A 32 22.26 12.41 22.14
CA ALA A 32 22.39 11.71 20.89
C ALA A 32 21.34 12.33 19.97
N ALA A 33 21.78 13.18 19.04
CA ALA A 33 20.91 13.70 18.01
C ALA A 33 20.21 12.50 17.34
N PRO A 34 18.89 12.58 17.10
CA PRO A 34 18.18 11.50 16.44
C PRO A 34 18.89 11.17 15.12
N ARG A 35 19.44 9.94 15.04
CA ARG A 35 20.21 9.50 13.88
C ARG A 35 19.23 8.99 12.84
N VAL A 36 18.85 9.85 11.92
CA VAL A 36 18.19 9.43 10.69
C VAL A 36 19.20 8.64 9.87
N LYS A 37 18.88 7.39 9.58
CA LYS A 37 19.62 6.50 8.69
C LYS A 37 18.90 6.44 7.35
N VAL A 38 19.63 6.16 6.28
CA VAL A 38 19.06 6.13 4.93
C VAL A 38 19.49 4.86 4.22
N LEU A 39 18.51 4.12 3.68
CA LEU A 39 18.73 3.08 2.69
C LEU A 39 18.46 3.66 1.31
N LYS A 40 19.26 3.28 0.32
CA LYS A 40 19.11 3.74 -1.07
C LYS A 40 18.73 2.55 -1.96
N LEU A 41 17.74 2.76 -2.81
CA LEU A 41 17.24 1.80 -3.79
C LEU A 41 17.35 2.43 -5.17
N ALA A 42 17.67 1.63 -6.19
CA ALA A 42 17.55 2.04 -7.59
C ALA A 42 16.27 1.42 -8.15
N VAL A 43 15.38 2.24 -8.70
CA VAL A 43 14.16 1.78 -9.37
C VAL A 43 14.28 2.14 -10.85
N SER A 44 14.21 1.12 -11.71
CA SER A 44 14.48 1.26 -13.14
C SER A 44 13.26 0.88 -13.97
N ASN A 45 12.92 1.72 -14.93
CA ASN A 45 12.04 1.38 -16.03
C ASN A 45 12.90 0.97 -17.24
N PRO A 46 12.97 -0.32 -17.61
CA PRO A 46 13.78 -0.77 -18.74
C PRO A 46 13.09 -0.59 -20.09
N THR A 47 11.81 -0.20 -20.13
CA THR A 47 11.01 -0.16 -21.36
C THR A 47 11.10 1.21 -22.05
N ASP A 48 10.59 1.26 -23.28
CA ASP A 48 10.49 2.49 -24.09
C ASP A 48 9.23 3.31 -23.78
N ASP A 49 8.35 2.77 -22.94
CA ASP A 49 7.12 3.43 -22.51
C ASP A 49 7.29 4.07 -21.13
N ALA A 50 6.62 5.20 -20.90
CA ALA A 50 6.57 5.81 -19.58
C ALA A 50 5.76 4.92 -18.61
N ARG A 51 6.21 4.82 -17.37
CA ARG A 51 5.48 4.19 -16.27
C ARG A 51 5.05 5.25 -15.27
N GLU A 52 3.82 5.73 -15.43
CA GLU A 52 3.20 6.64 -14.48
C GLU A 52 2.68 5.84 -13.28
N ARG A 53 2.98 6.30 -12.06
CA ARG A 53 2.56 5.69 -10.80
C ARG A 53 2.91 4.20 -10.72
N GLU A 54 4.13 3.84 -11.09
CA GLU A 54 4.61 2.47 -10.97
C GLU A 54 4.53 2.02 -9.51
N ASN A 55 3.84 0.91 -9.30
CA ASN A 55 3.63 0.32 -7.98
C ASN A 55 4.90 -0.40 -7.50
N VAL A 56 5.49 0.05 -6.40
CA VAL A 56 6.70 -0.54 -5.83
C VAL A 56 6.40 -1.11 -4.46
N VAL A 57 6.84 -2.35 -4.24
CA VAL A 57 6.77 -3.05 -2.95
C VAL A 57 8.17 -3.50 -2.57
N VAL A 58 8.58 -3.18 -1.35
CA VAL A 58 9.91 -3.53 -0.82
C VAL A 58 9.75 -4.34 0.46
N SER A 59 10.36 -5.52 0.52
CA SER A 59 10.29 -6.38 1.71
C SER A 59 11.06 -5.78 2.88
N VAL A 60 10.40 -5.71 4.04
CA VAL A 60 11.04 -5.31 5.31
C VAL A 60 12.12 -6.32 5.71
N ALA A 61 11.93 -7.61 5.44
CA ALA A 61 12.92 -8.63 5.74
C ALA A 61 14.21 -8.41 4.93
N GLU A 62 14.11 -8.01 3.66
CA GLU A 62 15.26 -7.69 2.82
C GLU A 62 15.98 -6.42 3.28
N LEU A 63 15.23 -5.36 3.61
CA LEU A 63 15.80 -4.14 4.19
C LEU A 63 16.54 -4.44 5.50
N LYS A 64 16.00 -5.32 6.34
CA LYS A 64 16.62 -5.73 7.61
C LYS A 64 17.90 -6.54 7.46
N ARG A 65 18.14 -7.18 6.30
CA ARG A 65 19.44 -7.83 6.03
C ARG A 65 20.57 -6.80 5.93
N VAL A 66 20.26 -5.58 5.47
CA VAL A 66 21.22 -4.47 5.34
C VAL A 66 21.20 -3.58 6.60
N ALA A 67 20.03 -3.35 7.17
CA ALA A 67 19.80 -2.53 8.36
C ALA A 67 18.95 -3.28 9.39
N PRO A 68 19.56 -4.10 10.26
CA PRO A 68 18.82 -4.93 11.23
C PRO A 68 17.88 -4.16 12.15
N ASP A 69 18.14 -2.88 12.40
CA ASP A 69 17.31 -1.99 13.22
C ASP A 69 16.25 -1.21 12.43
N PHE A 70 16.04 -1.54 11.15
CA PHE A 70 15.04 -0.91 10.30
C PHE A 70 13.60 -1.07 10.84
N ARG A 71 12.84 0.02 10.81
CA ARG A 71 11.45 0.11 11.29
C ARG A 71 10.57 0.74 10.22
N ALA A 72 9.73 -0.06 9.56
CA ALA A 72 8.91 0.39 8.43
C ALA A 72 7.84 1.44 8.81
N GLY A 73 7.29 1.37 10.02
CA GLY A 73 6.35 2.39 10.51
C GLY A 73 7.01 3.77 10.69
N ASP A 74 8.31 3.79 10.91
CA ASP A 74 9.11 4.97 11.21
C ASP A 74 10.05 5.29 10.05
N CYS A 75 9.53 5.31 8.82
CA CYS A 75 10.29 5.71 7.63
C CYS A 75 9.62 6.81 6.81
N VAL A 76 10.42 7.51 6.01
CA VAL A 76 9.98 8.43 4.97
C VAL A 76 10.65 8.01 3.68
N VAL A 77 9.86 7.91 2.61
CA VAL A 77 10.34 7.55 1.28
C VAL A 77 10.45 8.81 0.45
N THR A 78 11.63 9.09 -0.09
CA THR A 78 11.84 10.18 -1.04
C THR A 78 12.55 9.68 -2.29
N THR A 79 12.47 10.43 -3.37
CA THR A 79 13.16 10.13 -4.62
C THR A 79 13.82 11.37 -5.18
N SER A 80 14.90 11.17 -5.94
CA SER A 80 15.48 12.17 -6.82
C SER A 80 15.34 11.73 -8.28
N ASP A 81 15.78 12.57 -9.21
CA ASP A 81 15.90 12.20 -10.63
C ASP A 81 17.28 11.59 -10.97
N ALA A 82 18.14 11.42 -9.97
CA ALA A 82 19.45 10.81 -10.12
C ALA A 82 19.31 9.33 -10.51
N GLY A 83 20.12 8.90 -11.48
CA GLY A 83 20.18 7.49 -11.89
C GLY A 83 21.16 6.66 -11.05
N VAL A 84 22.06 7.33 -10.33
CA VAL A 84 23.16 6.73 -9.55
C VAL A 84 23.40 7.48 -8.24
N LEU A 85 24.12 6.86 -7.30
CA LEU A 85 24.31 7.39 -5.95
C LEU A 85 25.15 8.69 -5.91
N GLU A 86 26.11 8.86 -6.80
CA GLU A 86 26.98 10.04 -6.86
C GLU A 86 26.22 11.29 -7.33
N GLU A 87 25.23 11.12 -8.20
CA GLU A 87 24.31 12.18 -8.61
C GLU A 87 23.34 12.50 -7.48
N ASP A 88 22.78 11.48 -6.84
CA ASP A 88 21.86 11.63 -5.73
C ASP A 88 22.51 12.39 -4.55
N ALA A 89 23.77 12.10 -4.23
CA ALA A 89 24.53 12.79 -3.18
C ALA A 89 24.71 14.30 -3.43
N ARG A 90 24.56 14.77 -4.67
CA ARG A 90 24.61 16.18 -5.06
C ARG A 90 23.23 16.83 -5.19
N THR A 91 22.16 16.06 -4.99
CA THR A 91 20.79 16.54 -5.09
C THR A 91 20.44 17.41 -3.89
N LEU A 92 19.93 18.63 -4.15
CA LEU A 92 19.54 19.58 -3.11
C LEU A 92 18.08 19.40 -2.66
N GLN A 93 17.25 18.76 -3.48
CA GLN A 93 15.82 18.57 -3.23
C GLN A 93 15.38 17.19 -3.68
N THR A 94 14.72 16.48 -2.78
CA THR A 94 14.05 15.21 -3.08
C THR A 94 12.55 15.39 -3.03
N THR A 95 11.83 14.62 -3.83
CA THR A 95 10.37 14.54 -3.76
C THR A 95 9.99 13.44 -2.78
N GLU A 96 9.16 13.75 -1.79
CA GLU A 96 8.58 12.75 -0.91
C GLU A 96 7.52 11.93 -1.66
N LEU A 97 7.54 10.61 -1.48
CA LEU A 97 6.57 9.69 -2.05
C LEU A 97 5.65 9.21 -0.92
N PRO A 98 4.32 9.37 -1.04
CA PRO A 98 3.38 8.72 -0.14
C PRO A 98 3.71 7.24 -0.04
N SER A 99 3.90 6.78 1.18
CA SER A 99 4.35 5.43 1.48
C SER A 99 3.52 4.82 2.59
N GLN A 100 3.34 3.51 2.52
CA GLN A 100 2.50 2.73 3.41
C GLN A 100 3.26 1.48 3.84
N ALA A 101 3.27 1.18 5.14
CA ALA A 101 3.83 -0.06 5.66
C ALA A 101 2.69 -1.03 5.94
N ASP A 102 2.78 -2.25 5.42
CA ASP A 102 1.70 -3.23 5.46
C ASP A 102 2.09 -4.44 6.33
N ASP A 103 1.19 -4.84 7.23
CA ASP A 103 1.24 -6.06 8.03
C ASP A 103 0.31 -7.09 7.35
N LEU A 104 0.91 -7.95 6.51
CA LEU A 104 0.16 -8.83 5.60
C LEU A 104 -0.34 -10.11 6.27
N ASP A 105 0.32 -10.53 7.34
CA ASP A 105 -0.05 -11.74 8.10
C ASP A 105 -0.86 -11.42 9.36
N GLY A 106 -0.81 -10.19 9.86
CA GLY A 106 -1.54 -9.72 11.04
C GLY A 106 -0.81 -10.02 12.35
N ASP A 107 0.50 -10.21 12.33
CA ASP A 107 1.31 -10.48 13.53
C ASP A 107 1.68 -9.21 14.33
N GLY A 108 1.27 -8.04 13.85
CA GLY A 108 1.56 -6.73 14.44
C GLY A 108 2.90 -6.14 13.99
N LYS A 109 3.59 -6.76 13.03
CA LYS A 109 4.83 -6.26 12.43
C LYS A 109 4.63 -6.03 10.95
N TYR A 110 5.24 -4.96 10.45
CA TYR A 110 5.22 -4.67 9.02
C TYR A 110 6.11 -5.63 8.23
N ASP A 111 5.57 -6.17 7.15
CA ASP A 111 6.21 -7.11 6.22
C ASP A 111 6.83 -6.40 5.02
N GLU A 112 6.22 -5.30 4.58
CA GLU A 112 6.62 -4.58 3.38
C GLU A 112 6.29 -3.09 3.45
N ILE A 113 6.93 -2.33 2.57
CA ILE A 113 6.62 -0.93 2.30
C ILE A 113 6.18 -0.80 0.85
N ALA A 114 5.05 -0.15 0.65
CA ALA A 114 4.48 0.16 -0.65
C ALA A 114 4.53 1.67 -0.93
N PHE A 115 4.84 2.03 -2.17
CA PHE A 115 4.76 3.40 -2.69
C PHE A 115 4.56 3.39 -4.21
N GLN A 116 4.27 4.55 -4.80
CA GLN A 116 4.18 4.74 -6.25
C GLN A 116 5.26 5.72 -6.73
N ILE A 117 5.83 5.47 -7.91
CA ILE A 117 6.85 6.34 -8.50
C ILE A 117 6.65 6.51 -10.02
N ASP A 118 6.79 7.73 -10.51
CA ASP A 118 6.81 8.00 -11.95
C ASP A 118 8.21 7.76 -12.53
N LEU A 119 8.26 7.04 -13.65
CA LEU A 119 9.48 6.73 -14.40
C LEU A 119 9.29 7.02 -15.89
N LYS A 120 10.18 7.84 -16.45
CA LYS A 120 10.29 8.05 -17.90
C LYS A 120 10.78 6.76 -18.59
N PRO A 121 10.65 6.65 -19.92
CA PRO A 121 11.28 5.57 -20.69
C PRO A 121 12.77 5.44 -20.34
N ARG A 122 13.24 4.20 -20.14
CA ARG A 122 14.63 3.87 -19.83
C ARG A 122 15.23 4.60 -18.61
N GLN A 123 14.40 5.16 -17.73
CA GLN A 123 14.87 5.92 -16.58
C GLN A 123 15.19 5.00 -15.39
N THR A 124 16.27 5.31 -14.71
CA THR A 124 16.51 4.85 -13.33
C THR A 124 16.41 6.04 -12.40
N ARG A 125 15.79 5.86 -11.24
CA ARG A 125 15.71 6.86 -10.17
C ARG A 125 16.20 6.26 -8.86
N VAL A 126 16.92 7.07 -8.07
CA VAL A 126 17.31 6.71 -6.71
C VAL A 126 16.17 7.06 -5.76
N VAL A 127 15.73 6.04 -5.02
CA VAL A 127 14.78 6.14 -3.91
C VAL A 127 15.53 6.03 -2.59
N SER A 128 15.23 6.95 -1.67
CA SER A 128 15.77 7.00 -0.32
C SER A 128 14.71 6.60 0.69
N VAL A 129 14.99 5.56 1.47
CA VAL A 129 14.17 5.16 2.62
C VAL A 129 14.88 5.64 3.88
N ALA A 130 14.52 6.84 4.33
CA ALA A 130 15.02 7.43 5.57
C ALA A 130 14.25 6.85 6.76
N TYR A 131 14.92 6.40 7.82
CA TYR A 131 14.29 5.85 9.02
C TYR A 131 15.04 6.25 10.28
N GLY A 132 14.35 6.21 11.42
CA GLY A 132 14.90 6.67 12.70
C GLY A 132 13.93 6.45 13.85
N ASP A 133 14.07 7.22 14.92
CA ASP A 133 13.09 7.23 16.00
C ASP A 133 11.75 7.83 15.55
N ALA A 134 10.66 7.32 16.12
CA ALA A 134 9.30 7.68 15.75
C ALA A 134 9.04 9.20 15.80
N ALA A 135 9.49 9.89 16.84
CA ALA A 135 9.24 11.32 17.02
C ALA A 135 9.95 12.19 15.96
N THR A 136 11.12 11.78 15.50
CA THR A 136 11.83 12.46 14.42
C THR A 136 11.18 12.17 13.08
N MET A 137 10.87 10.90 12.81
CA MET A 137 10.28 10.53 11.53
C MET A 137 8.87 11.08 11.36
N GLN A 138 8.08 11.17 12.43
CA GLN A 138 6.77 11.81 12.42
C GLN A 138 6.84 13.32 12.09
N ARG A 139 7.91 14.01 12.46
CA ARG A 139 8.11 15.44 12.12
C ARG A 139 8.59 15.65 10.68
N LEU A 140 9.25 14.64 10.11
CA LEU A 140 9.77 14.69 8.74
C LEU A 140 8.74 14.22 7.71
N ARG A 141 7.86 13.29 8.09
CA ARG A 141 6.85 12.71 7.20
C ARG A 141 5.78 13.76 6.87
N GLY A 142 5.49 13.92 5.58
CA GLY A 142 4.35 14.68 5.10
C GLY A 142 3.01 14.03 5.47
N ASP A 143 1.94 14.81 5.31
CA ASP A 143 0.58 14.30 5.45
C ASP A 143 0.17 13.58 4.16
N TYR A 144 -0.22 12.31 4.27
CA TYR A 144 -0.68 11.50 3.14
C TYR A 144 -2.17 11.19 3.34
N PRO A 145 -3.09 11.93 2.69
CA PRO A 145 -4.52 11.63 2.81
C PRO A 145 -4.81 10.21 2.31
N ALA A 146 -5.80 9.55 2.90
CA ALA A 146 -6.24 8.26 2.41
C ALA A 146 -6.73 8.38 0.95
N ARG A 147 -6.26 7.47 0.09
CA ARG A 147 -6.63 7.40 -1.34
C ARG A 147 -7.22 6.05 -1.71
N THR A 148 -7.31 5.16 -0.73
CA THR A 148 -7.98 3.87 -0.80
C THR A 148 -8.72 3.62 0.51
N HIS A 149 -9.73 2.75 0.47
CA HIS A 149 -10.53 2.39 1.63
C HIS A 149 -11.14 1.00 1.45
N ALA A 150 -11.45 0.33 2.55
CA ALA A 150 -12.29 -0.87 2.53
C ALA A 150 -13.37 -0.84 3.61
N LYS A 151 -14.46 -1.56 3.34
CA LYS A 151 -15.58 -1.67 4.28
C LYS A 151 -16.31 -2.98 4.10
N PHE A 152 -16.55 -3.69 5.19
CA PHE A 152 -17.55 -4.76 5.21
C PHE A 152 -18.88 -4.22 5.71
N THR A 153 -19.97 -4.48 5.00
CA THR A 153 -21.33 -4.21 5.50
C THR A 153 -22.35 -5.09 4.80
N LEU A 154 -23.42 -5.43 5.53
CA LEU A 154 -24.57 -6.13 4.98
C LEU A 154 -25.40 -5.25 4.03
N LYS A 155 -25.21 -3.93 4.03
CA LYS A 155 -25.92 -3.02 3.10
C LYS A 155 -25.62 -3.32 1.62
N PHE A 156 -24.41 -3.79 1.33
CA PHE A 156 -24.00 -4.25 0.02
C PHE A 156 -23.54 -5.71 0.03
N ASP A 157 -24.01 -6.48 1.01
CA ASP A 157 -23.86 -7.94 1.12
C ASP A 157 -22.42 -8.46 1.16
N GLY A 158 -21.45 -7.68 1.65
CA GLY A 158 -20.09 -8.21 1.75
C GLY A 158 -18.99 -7.19 1.96
N LEU A 159 -17.82 -7.51 1.42
CA LEU A 159 -16.60 -6.73 1.54
C LEU A 159 -16.44 -5.85 0.31
N GLY A 160 -16.34 -4.54 0.51
CA GLY A 160 -16.00 -3.55 -0.50
C GLY A 160 -14.58 -3.03 -0.33
N TRP A 161 -13.93 -2.70 -1.44
CA TRP A 161 -12.64 -2.00 -1.48
C TRP A 161 -12.65 -0.98 -2.61
N GLU A 162 -11.89 0.10 -2.45
CA GLU A 162 -11.88 1.18 -3.42
C GLU A 162 -10.54 1.91 -3.51
N SER A 163 -10.27 2.49 -4.67
CA SER A 163 -9.42 3.67 -4.83
C SER A 163 -10.29 4.89 -5.07
N GLU A 164 -9.70 6.08 -5.10
CA GLU A 164 -10.40 7.29 -5.56
C GLU A 164 -11.07 7.13 -6.93
N ALA A 165 -10.59 6.25 -7.81
CA ALA A 165 -11.06 6.11 -9.19
C ALA A 165 -12.20 5.09 -9.40
N MET A 166 -12.29 4.06 -8.56
CA MET A 166 -13.28 2.98 -8.69
C MET A 166 -13.48 2.26 -7.37
N ALA A 167 -14.68 1.72 -7.13
CA ALA A 167 -14.94 0.84 -6.00
C ALA A 167 -15.47 -0.51 -6.47
N TRP A 168 -15.22 -1.54 -5.68
CA TRP A 168 -15.55 -2.93 -5.94
C TRP A 168 -16.15 -3.56 -4.70
N ARG A 169 -16.95 -4.61 -4.88
CA ARG A 169 -17.37 -5.50 -3.78
C ARG A 169 -17.24 -6.95 -4.18
N ILE A 170 -17.20 -7.81 -3.18
CA ILE A 170 -17.50 -9.23 -3.34
C ILE A 170 -18.66 -9.63 -2.45
N TYR A 171 -19.65 -10.31 -3.03
CA TYR A 171 -20.77 -10.86 -2.27
C TYR A 171 -20.28 -11.92 -1.30
N PHE A 172 -20.50 -11.69 0.00
CA PHE A 172 -20.12 -12.59 1.08
C PHE A 172 -21.18 -13.68 1.33
N ASP A 173 -21.60 -14.33 0.26
CA ASP A 173 -22.57 -15.42 0.25
C ASP A 173 -22.30 -16.42 -0.90
N ARG A 174 -23.31 -17.20 -1.31
CA ARG A 174 -23.19 -18.20 -2.38
C ARG A 174 -23.00 -17.60 -3.78
N ARG A 175 -23.32 -16.31 -3.98
CA ARG A 175 -23.10 -15.62 -5.26
C ARG A 175 -21.62 -15.50 -5.55
N ASN A 176 -20.80 -15.24 -4.53
CA ASN A 176 -19.34 -15.11 -4.58
C ASN A 176 -18.85 -14.43 -5.86
N ALA A 177 -19.46 -13.29 -6.17
CA ALA A 177 -19.25 -12.55 -7.40
C ALA A 177 -18.72 -11.15 -7.06
N ILE A 178 -17.84 -10.64 -7.92
CA ILE A 178 -17.24 -9.33 -7.77
C ILE A 178 -18.03 -8.34 -8.61
N ASP A 179 -18.47 -7.29 -7.95
CA ASP A 179 -19.27 -6.22 -8.54
C ASP A 179 -18.51 -4.89 -8.47
N LEU A 180 -18.97 -3.86 -9.18
CA LEU A 180 -18.30 -2.58 -9.25
C LEU A 180 -19.25 -1.38 -9.17
N TRP A 181 -18.78 -0.35 -8.48
CA TRP A 181 -19.39 0.97 -8.46
C TRP A 181 -18.57 1.94 -9.30
N GLY A 182 -19.21 2.48 -10.33
CA GLY A 182 -18.65 3.52 -11.16
C GLY A 182 -18.64 4.86 -10.43
N LYS A 183 -17.50 5.54 -10.45
CA LYS A 183 -17.34 6.89 -9.87
C LYS A 183 -17.31 7.94 -10.97
N ARG A 184 -18.17 8.96 -10.83
CA ARG A 184 -18.19 10.13 -11.72
C ARG A 184 -17.16 11.19 -11.30
N ARG A 185 -16.72 11.16 -10.04
CA ARG A 185 -15.70 12.04 -9.47
C ARG A 185 -14.72 11.22 -8.64
N PRO A 186 -13.44 11.59 -8.60
CA PRO A 186 -12.49 10.97 -7.68
C PRO A 186 -12.95 11.13 -6.23
N GLY A 187 -12.87 10.05 -5.44
CA GLY A 187 -13.15 10.08 -4.00
C GLY A 187 -13.39 8.69 -3.40
N LEU A 188 -13.44 8.63 -2.08
CA LEU A 188 -13.73 7.42 -1.29
C LEU A 188 -15.19 7.46 -0.84
N TYR A 189 -15.99 6.51 -1.30
CA TYR A 189 -17.45 6.54 -1.21
C TYR A 189 -18.05 5.30 -0.56
N LEU A 190 -17.28 4.29 -0.15
CA LEU A 190 -17.82 3.09 0.49
C LEU A 190 -18.57 3.39 1.80
N GLU A 191 -18.17 4.42 2.55
CA GLU A 191 -18.92 4.88 3.72
C GLU A 191 -20.31 5.38 3.33
N MET A 192 -20.40 6.20 2.29
CA MET A 192 -21.68 6.69 1.77
C MET A 192 -22.52 5.56 1.16
N PHE A 193 -21.92 4.70 0.32
CA PHE A 193 -22.62 3.55 -0.28
C PHE A 193 -23.11 2.55 0.77
N GLY A 194 -22.40 2.43 1.88
CA GLY A 194 -22.76 1.62 3.03
C GLY A 194 -23.80 2.25 3.98
N SER A 195 -24.17 3.52 3.79
CA SER A 195 -25.13 4.21 4.67
C SER A 195 -26.55 3.66 4.50
N PRO A 196 -27.33 3.50 5.58
CA PRO A 196 -28.71 2.99 5.50
C PRO A 196 -29.60 3.80 4.56
N GLU A 197 -29.47 5.13 4.60
CA GLU A 197 -30.30 6.09 3.88
C GLU A 197 -29.91 6.22 2.40
N TYR A 198 -28.70 5.78 2.03
CA TYR A 198 -28.20 5.91 0.68
C TYR A 198 -28.64 4.71 -0.18
N VAL A 199 -29.13 5.00 -1.38
CA VAL A 199 -29.55 4.00 -2.36
C VAL A 199 -28.56 4.01 -3.52
N TYR A 200 -27.49 3.22 -3.40
CA TYR A 200 -26.37 3.22 -4.35
C TYR A 200 -26.71 2.75 -5.77
N HIS A 201 -27.91 2.21 -6.02
CA HIS A 201 -28.39 1.88 -7.36
C HIS A 201 -28.92 3.11 -8.12
N GLN A 202 -29.26 4.18 -7.42
CA GLN A 202 -29.77 5.40 -8.03
C GLN A 202 -28.62 6.25 -8.57
N GLU A 203 -28.88 6.99 -9.65
CA GLU A 203 -27.91 7.97 -10.15
C GLU A 203 -27.61 9.03 -9.11
N SER A 204 -26.32 9.34 -8.96
CA SER A 204 -25.85 10.45 -8.15
C SER A 204 -24.71 11.18 -8.85
N PRO A 205 -24.42 12.44 -8.47
CA PRO A 205 -23.26 13.16 -8.99
C PRO A 205 -21.90 12.52 -8.67
N LEU A 206 -21.84 11.62 -7.68
CA LEU A 206 -20.61 10.99 -7.19
C LEU A 206 -20.34 9.64 -7.85
N GLY A 207 -21.39 8.88 -8.10
CA GLY A 207 -21.28 7.52 -8.63
C GLY A 207 -22.48 6.67 -8.25
N ARG A 208 -22.47 5.42 -8.71
CA ARG A 208 -23.50 4.42 -8.40
C ARG A 208 -23.00 3.02 -8.74
N ASP A 209 -23.80 2.03 -8.40
CA ASP A 209 -23.67 0.67 -8.93
C ASP A 209 -24.04 0.72 -10.41
N ILE A 210 -23.12 0.29 -11.26
CA ILE A 210 -23.29 0.32 -12.72
C ILE A 210 -23.22 -1.05 -13.36
N PHE A 211 -23.10 -2.12 -12.57
CA PHE A 211 -22.76 -3.43 -13.11
C PHE A 211 -23.75 -4.49 -12.67
N ARG A 212 -24.62 -4.86 -13.60
CA ARG A 212 -25.67 -5.84 -13.33
C ARG A 212 -25.12 -7.26 -13.48
N ILE A 213 -24.70 -7.86 -12.37
CA ILE A 213 -24.01 -9.16 -12.41
C ILE A 213 -24.88 -10.38 -12.75
N GLY A 214 -26.17 -10.37 -12.37
CA GLY A 214 -27.03 -11.57 -12.45
C GLY A 214 -26.39 -12.78 -11.75
N ASP A 215 -26.42 -13.94 -12.42
CA ASP A 215 -25.80 -15.19 -11.95
C ASP A 215 -24.35 -15.37 -12.43
N ALA A 216 -23.73 -14.37 -13.06
CA ALA A 216 -22.35 -14.47 -13.55
C ALA A 216 -21.31 -14.50 -12.41
N LEU A 217 -20.03 -14.67 -12.76
CA LEU A 217 -18.90 -14.51 -11.82
C LEU A 217 -18.68 -13.05 -11.41
N GLY A 218 -19.35 -12.10 -12.06
CA GLY A 218 -19.00 -10.69 -11.94
C GLY A 218 -17.63 -10.43 -12.57
N ALA A 219 -16.90 -9.42 -12.09
CA ALA A 219 -15.64 -8.98 -12.67
C ALA A 219 -14.42 -9.50 -11.91
N GLY A 220 -13.84 -10.61 -12.38
CA GLY A 220 -12.57 -11.11 -11.83
C GLY A 220 -12.69 -12.09 -10.65
N SER A 221 -13.90 -12.58 -10.31
CA SER A 221 -14.04 -13.63 -9.29
C SER A 221 -13.44 -14.95 -9.76
N VAL A 222 -13.06 -15.79 -8.81
CA VAL A 222 -12.57 -17.15 -9.09
C VAL A 222 -13.70 -18.17 -8.99
N ALA A 223 -13.63 -19.17 -9.88
CA ALA A 223 -14.46 -20.37 -9.89
C ALA A 223 -13.65 -21.54 -10.45
N ALA A 224 -14.28 -22.72 -10.53
CA ALA A 224 -13.70 -23.88 -11.21
C ALA A 224 -14.54 -24.29 -12.42
N LEU A 225 -13.89 -24.88 -13.42
CA LEU A 225 -14.56 -25.55 -14.53
C LEU A 225 -14.64 -27.06 -14.24
N VAL A 226 -15.84 -27.58 -14.02
CA VAL A 226 -16.11 -28.99 -13.71
C VAL A 226 -17.15 -29.52 -14.71
N GLY A 227 -16.80 -30.55 -15.47
CA GLY A 227 -17.72 -31.14 -16.46
C GLY A 227 -18.26 -30.14 -17.48
N GLY A 228 -17.47 -29.13 -17.86
CA GLY A 228 -17.86 -28.06 -18.78
C GLY A 228 -18.77 -26.98 -18.18
N ARG A 229 -19.00 -27.00 -16.86
CA ARG A 229 -19.79 -26.00 -16.13
C ARG A 229 -18.92 -25.23 -15.15
N VAL A 230 -19.24 -23.94 -14.98
CA VAL A 230 -18.58 -23.09 -13.99
C VAL A 230 -19.23 -23.35 -12.62
N GLU A 231 -18.42 -23.78 -11.66
CA GLU A 231 -18.80 -23.96 -10.26
C GLU A 231 -18.15 -22.84 -9.42
N LYS A 232 -18.99 -21.99 -8.81
CA LYS A 232 -18.54 -20.88 -7.95
C LYS A 232 -18.05 -21.38 -6.60
N VAL A 233 -17.29 -20.54 -5.88
CA VAL A 233 -16.91 -20.75 -4.48
C VAL A 233 -18.13 -20.53 -3.54
N ALA A 234 -19.10 -21.44 -3.64
CA ALA A 234 -20.45 -21.27 -3.10
C ALA A 234 -20.81 -22.29 -1.99
N ASP A 235 -20.35 -23.53 -2.08
CA ASP A 235 -20.58 -24.54 -1.04
C ASP A 235 -19.30 -24.73 -0.23
N VAL A 236 -19.18 -24.00 0.88
CA VAL A 236 -17.99 -23.98 1.73
C VAL A 236 -18.41 -24.16 3.18
N ALA A 237 -17.55 -24.79 3.98
CA ALA A 237 -17.79 -24.98 5.41
C ALA A 237 -17.59 -23.67 6.20
N GLU A 238 -16.63 -22.84 5.79
CA GLU A 238 -16.32 -21.57 6.46
C GLU A 238 -16.01 -20.48 5.44
N ARG A 239 -16.50 -19.26 5.72
CA ARG A 239 -16.10 -18.03 5.04
C ARG A 239 -15.57 -17.04 6.07
N LYS A 240 -14.40 -16.47 5.81
CA LYS A 240 -13.79 -15.41 6.59
C LYS A 240 -13.35 -14.28 5.67
N TRP A 241 -13.31 -13.07 6.22
CA TRP A 241 -12.76 -11.91 5.53
C TRP A 241 -11.89 -11.10 6.49
N ARG A 242 -10.98 -10.30 5.94
CA ARG A 242 -10.31 -9.22 6.67
C ARG A 242 -9.90 -8.10 5.71
N ILE A 243 -9.80 -6.89 6.25
CA ILE A 243 -9.07 -5.78 5.63
C ILE A 243 -7.62 -5.94 6.12
N VAL A 244 -6.70 -6.18 5.19
CA VAL A 244 -5.28 -6.44 5.49
C VAL A 244 -4.53 -5.12 5.60
N ALA A 245 -4.78 -4.20 4.66
CA ALA A 245 -4.21 -2.87 4.67
C ALA A 245 -5.16 -1.89 3.97
N GLU A 246 -5.17 -0.64 4.40
CA GLU A 246 -5.82 0.48 3.72
C GLU A 246 -5.09 1.78 4.03
N GLY A 247 -5.04 2.70 3.09
CA GLY A 247 -4.33 3.96 3.30
C GLY A 247 -4.05 4.78 2.04
N PRO A 248 -2.98 5.59 2.06
CA PRO A 248 -2.69 6.55 0.98
C PRO A 248 -2.17 5.89 -0.31
N VAL A 249 -1.69 4.65 -0.25
CA VAL A 249 -1.01 3.99 -1.38
C VAL A 249 -1.85 2.88 -1.99
N ARG A 250 -2.43 2.01 -1.16
CA ARG A 250 -3.23 0.88 -1.63
C ARG A 250 -4.14 0.32 -0.54
N VAL A 251 -5.15 -0.40 -0.99
CA VAL A 251 -5.99 -1.26 -0.16
C VAL A 251 -5.71 -2.72 -0.50
N VAL A 252 -5.65 -3.56 0.54
CA VAL A 252 -5.53 -5.01 0.44
C VAL A 252 -6.64 -5.63 1.26
N VAL A 253 -7.48 -6.42 0.62
CA VAL A 253 -8.54 -7.18 1.27
C VAL A 253 -8.37 -8.67 1.01
N GLU A 254 -8.84 -9.50 1.95
CA GLU A 254 -8.66 -10.95 1.86
C GLU A 254 -9.94 -11.69 2.28
N LEU A 255 -10.27 -12.73 1.52
CA LEU A 255 -11.29 -13.72 1.86
C LEU A 255 -10.65 -15.11 1.95
N LYS A 256 -11.03 -15.86 2.97
CA LYS A 256 -10.65 -17.26 3.16
C LYS A 256 -11.87 -18.14 3.15
N TYR A 257 -11.81 -19.19 2.34
CA TYR A 257 -12.84 -20.21 2.21
C TYR A 257 -12.23 -21.55 2.64
N LYS A 258 -12.89 -22.25 3.55
CA LYS A 258 -12.49 -23.63 3.91
C LYS A 258 -13.53 -24.64 3.49
N GLY A 259 -13.05 -25.80 3.04
CA GLY A 259 -13.90 -26.92 2.66
C GLY A 259 -14.84 -26.58 1.51
N TRP A 260 -14.34 -25.87 0.49
CA TRP A 260 -15.11 -25.62 -0.73
C TRP A 260 -15.32 -26.94 -1.49
N LYS A 261 -16.58 -27.40 -1.56
CA LYS A 261 -16.96 -28.61 -2.27
C LYS A 261 -17.09 -28.33 -3.76
N VAL A 262 -16.20 -28.92 -4.55
CA VAL A 262 -16.11 -28.70 -6.00
C VAL A 262 -15.54 -29.95 -6.67
N GLY A 263 -16.13 -30.40 -7.77
CA GLY A 263 -15.61 -31.54 -8.53
C GLY A 263 -15.39 -32.83 -7.71
N GLY A 264 -16.22 -33.07 -6.70
CA GLY A 264 -16.13 -34.24 -5.81
C GLY A 264 -15.00 -34.20 -4.77
N ARG A 265 -14.41 -33.03 -4.53
CA ARG A 265 -13.35 -32.81 -3.52
C ARG A 265 -13.57 -31.55 -2.71
N GLU A 266 -12.72 -31.36 -1.71
CA GLU A 266 -12.66 -30.13 -0.91
C GLU A 266 -11.41 -29.31 -1.24
N VAL A 267 -11.59 -28.00 -1.40
CA VAL A 267 -10.54 -27.03 -1.67
C VAL A 267 -10.56 -25.95 -0.59
N ASN A 268 -9.40 -25.58 -0.05
CA ASN A 268 -9.28 -24.34 0.72
C ASN A 268 -8.78 -23.25 -0.20
N LEU A 269 -9.41 -22.08 -0.16
CA LEU A 269 -9.09 -20.98 -1.07
C LEU A 269 -8.85 -19.70 -0.29
N THR A 270 -7.78 -18.99 -0.62
CA THR A 270 -7.52 -17.61 -0.18
C THR A 270 -7.56 -16.70 -1.40
N SER A 271 -8.48 -15.75 -1.39
CA SER A 271 -8.59 -14.66 -2.39
C SER A 271 -8.07 -13.38 -1.76
N ARG A 272 -7.03 -12.80 -2.34
CA ARG A 272 -6.49 -11.50 -1.92
C ARG A 272 -6.60 -10.51 -3.07
N MET A 273 -7.28 -9.40 -2.83
CA MET A 273 -7.43 -8.32 -3.80
C MET A 273 -6.60 -7.12 -3.36
N THR A 274 -5.84 -6.55 -4.29
CA THR A 274 -5.03 -5.36 -4.07
C THR A 274 -5.39 -4.31 -5.10
N GLN A 275 -5.80 -3.13 -4.64
CA GLN A 275 -6.07 -1.99 -5.50
C GLN A 275 -5.20 -0.80 -5.08
N TRP A 276 -4.47 -0.25 -6.02
CA TRP A 276 -3.60 0.89 -5.77
C TRP A 276 -4.33 2.22 -5.95
N ALA A 277 -3.81 3.25 -5.29
CA ALA A 277 -4.35 4.59 -5.36
C ALA A 277 -4.38 5.11 -6.80
N GLY A 278 -5.54 5.64 -7.22
CA GLY A 278 -5.77 6.13 -8.57
C GLY A 278 -6.03 5.06 -9.65
N GLU A 279 -5.91 3.76 -9.33
CA GLU A 279 -6.19 2.69 -10.28
C GLU A 279 -7.68 2.33 -10.31
N ARG A 280 -8.20 1.97 -11.49
CA ARG A 280 -9.57 1.50 -11.62
C ARG A 280 -9.71 0.01 -11.31
N GLY A 281 -8.73 -0.80 -11.71
CA GLY A 281 -8.72 -2.25 -11.50
C GLY A 281 -8.10 -2.66 -10.17
N PHE A 282 -7.91 -3.96 -10.00
CA PHE A 282 -7.24 -4.56 -8.85
C PHE A 282 -6.49 -5.83 -9.30
N GLU A 283 -5.42 -6.18 -8.60
CA GLU A 283 -4.83 -7.53 -8.68
C GLU A 283 -5.67 -8.49 -7.83
N HIS A 284 -5.99 -9.67 -8.35
CA HIS A 284 -6.61 -10.75 -7.60
C HIS A 284 -5.66 -11.95 -7.53
N ARG A 285 -5.02 -12.14 -6.37
CA ARG A 285 -4.18 -13.30 -6.11
C ARG A 285 -5.01 -14.39 -5.44
N VAL A 286 -5.00 -15.58 -6.04
CA VAL A 286 -5.69 -16.76 -5.51
C VAL A 286 -4.66 -17.81 -5.12
N ASN A 287 -4.77 -18.31 -3.89
CA ASN A 287 -4.11 -19.53 -3.46
C ASN A 287 -5.17 -20.60 -3.19
N ALA A 288 -5.01 -21.79 -3.76
CA ALA A 288 -5.96 -22.89 -3.65
C ALA A 288 -5.24 -24.19 -3.26
N GLU A 289 -5.53 -24.69 -2.06
CA GLU A 289 -5.01 -25.96 -1.53
C GLU A 289 -5.99 -27.09 -1.85
N GLY A 290 -5.48 -28.22 -2.37
CA GLY A 290 -6.31 -29.34 -2.81
C GLY A 290 -6.91 -29.18 -4.21
N ALA A 291 -6.49 -28.16 -4.95
CA ALA A 291 -6.98 -27.86 -6.31
C ALA A 291 -6.23 -28.62 -7.43
N ASP A 292 -5.41 -29.63 -7.11
CA ASP A 292 -4.63 -30.36 -8.11
C ASP A 292 -5.50 -30.98 -9.21
N GLY A 293 -5.24 -30.59 -10.47
CA GLY A 293 -6.04 -31.03 -11.63
C GLY A 293 -7.37 -30.31 -11.81
N LEU A 294 -7.71 -29.35 -10.94
CA LEU A 294 -8.86 -28.47 -11.11
C LEU A 294 -8.50 -27.30 -12.02
N THR A 295 -9.31 -27.04 -13.04
CA THR A 295 -9.16 -25.84 -13.86
C THR A 295 -9.85 -24.68 -13.16
N LEU A 296 -9.08 -23.73 -12.64
CA LEU A 296 -9.61 -22.47 -12.13
C LEU A 296 -9.93 -21.53 -13.30
N VAL A 297 -11.03 -20.80 -13.17
CA VAL A 297 -11.51 -19.85 -14.17
C VAL A 297 -11.89 -18.53 -13.50
N THR A 298 -11.87 -17.47 -14.30
CA THR A 298 -12.43 -16.17 -13.97
C THR A 298 -13.26 -15.65 -15.16
N GLY A 299 -13.91 -14.51 -15.02
CA GLY A 299 -14.72 -13.96 -16.11
C GLY A 299 -15.28 -12.57 -15.84
N LEU A 300 -16.18 -12.19 -16.75
CA LEU A 300 -16.99 -10.98 -16.74
C LEU A 300 -18.46 -11.37 -16.99
N VAL A 301 -19.38 -10.42 -16.82
CA VAL A 301 -20.77 -10.59 -17.25
C VAL A 301 -20.81 -10.59 -18.77
N ARG A 302 -21.55 -11.54 -19.34
CA ARG A 302 -21.81 -11.59 -20.78
C ARG A 302 -22.95 -10.62 -21.12
N GLU A 303 -22.67 -9.67 -22.01
CA GLU A 303 -23.71 -8.80 -22.58
C GLU A 303 -24.46 -9.51 -23.72
N GLU A 304 -25.73 -9.18 -23.87
CA GLU A 304 -26.58 -9.74 -24.91
C GLU A 304 -26.09 -9.30 -26.31
N GLY A 305 -26.07 -10.24 -27.26
CA GLY A 305 -25.66 -9.96 -28.65
C GLY A 305 -24.15 -9.99 -28.92
N LEU A 306 -23.31 -10.27 -27.92
CA LEU A 306 -21.87 -10.52 -28.15
C LEU A 306 -21.65 -11.91 -28.80
N GLN A 307 -20.79 -11.92 -29.84
CA GLN A 307 -20.37 -13.14 -30.53
C GLN A 307 -19.28 -13.85 -29.73
N ASP A 308 -19.47 -15.16 -29.51
CA ASP A 308 -18.48 -16.00 -28.83
C ASP A 308 -17.19 -16.07 -29.66
N LYS A 309 -16.07 -15.66 -29.04
CA LYS A 309 -14.72 -15.87 -29.53
C LYS A 309 -13.94 -16.69 -28.52
N VAL A 310 -13.32 -17.76 -29.03
CA VAL A 310 -12.39 -18.58 -28.25
C VAL A 310 -10.98 -18.27 -28.72
N PHE A 311 -10.14 -17.83 -27.80
CA PHE A 311 -8.72 -17.66 -28.04
C PHE A 311 -8.00 -18.82 -27.38
N ALA A 312 -7.36 -19.65 -28.20
CA ALA A 312 -6.54 -20.75 -27.71
C ALA A 312 -5.30 -20.19 -27.01
N PRO A 313 -4.84 -20.83 -25.91
CA PRO A 313 -3.59 -20.47 -25.27
C PRO A 313 -2.44 -20.41 -26.28
N THR A 314 -1.58 -19.40 -26.15
CA THR A 314 -0.32 -19.28 -26.89
C THR A 314 0.86 -19.42 -25.92
N ALA A 315 2.08 -19.46 -26.47
CA ALA A 315 3.29 -19.46 -25.63
C ALA A 315 3.42 -18.19 -24.78
N ASP A 316 2.96 -17.04 -25.32
CA ASP A 316 3.02 -15.73 -24.66
C ASP A 316 1.78 -15.45 -23.79
N GLU A 317 0.64 -16.05 -24.13
CA GLU A 317 -0.63 -15.98 -23.38
C GLU A 317 -1.14 -17.39 -23.07
N PRO A 318 -0.66 -18.05 -22.00
CA PRO A 318 -0.98 -19.45 -21.71
C PRO A 318 -2.39 -19.67 -21.15
N VAL A 319 -3.30 -18.70 -21.32
CA VAL A 319 -4.66 -18.70 -20.77
C VAL A 319 -5.66 -18.88 -21.91
N LEU A 320 -6.61 -19.79 -21.72
CA LEU A 320 -7.75 -19.93 -22.64
C LEU A 320 -8.75 -18.82 -22.35
N TRP A 321 -9.04 -17.99 -23.36
CA TRP A 321 -10.07 -16.96 -23.26
C TRP A 321 -11.32 -17.36 -24.01
N ARG A 322 -12.47 -17.11 -23.41
CA ARG A 322 -13.78 -17.14 -24.07
C ARG A 322 -14.44 -15.79 -23.80
N ALA A 323 -14.68 -15.01 -24.85
CA ALA A 323 -15.28 -13.68 -24.80
C ALA A 323 -16.52 -13.63 -25.68
#